data_AF-A0A5B0S131-F1
#
_entry.id   AF-A0A5B0S131-F1
#
_cell.length_a   1.000
_cell.length_b   1.000
_cell.length_c   1.000
_cell.angle_alpha   90.00
_cell.angle_beta   90.00
_cell.angle_gamma   90.00
#
_symmetry.space_group_name_H-M   'P 1'
#
loop_
_entity.id
_entity.type
_entity.pdbx_description
1 polymer ?
#
loop_
_entity_poly.entity_id
_entity_poly.type
_entity_poly.pdbx_seq_one_letter_code
_entity_poly.pdbx_strand_id
1 'polypeptide(L)'
;MARISTKRLTKLVEWKIKITGPPETLYSNENFLLRFRFSPQYPIEAPEVVFFVSPSTATGHSEKGPEEEKWAAPEHPHIYSNGHICASILSTGWSPVLNCAAICLTIQSMLASCKKKERPVDNDRYVRNAPISPKVNQAPFLNFVGGGLRLIENKKLSQH
;
A
#
# COMPACT_ATOMS: atom_id res chain seq x y z
N MET A 1 -12.80 -24.21 -36.60
CA MET A 1 -11.45 -23.81 -36.16
C MET A 1 -11.58 -22.43 -35.51
N ALA A 2 -11.59 -22.34 -34.19
CA ALA A 2 -11.78 -21.06 -33.50
C ALA A 2 -10.45 -20.30 -33.41
N ARG A 3 -10.39 -19.09 -33.98
CA ARG A 3 -9.25 -18.17 -33.83
C ARG A 3 -9.41 -17.42 -32.51
N ILE A 4 -8.59 -17.75 -31.53
CA ILE A 4 -8.46 -16.95 -30.30
C ILE A 4 -7.71 -15.67 -30.68
N SER A 5 -8.37 -14.52 -30.55
CA SER A 5 -7.74 -13.20 -30.68
C SER A 5 -7.43 -12.67 -29.28
N THR A 6 -6.16 -12.58 -28.93
CA THR A 6 -5.72 -12.01 -27.66
C THR A 6 -5.50 -10.50 -27.83
N LYS A 7 -6.40 -9.68 -27.27
CA LYS A 7 -6.16 -8.24 -27.12
C LYS A 7 -5.30 -8.02 -25.88
N ARG A 8 -4.06 -7.55 -26.05
CA ARG A 8 -3.19 -7.12 -24.94
C ARG A 8 -3.86 -5.92 -24.25
N LEU A 9 -4.48 -6.14 -23.09
CA LEU A 9 -5.01 -5.06 -22.26
C LEU A 9 -3.82 -4.25 -21.73
N THR A 10 -3.80 -2.97 -22.08
CA THR A 10 -2.68 -2.06 -21.87
C THR A 10 -2.59 -1.68 -20.39
N LYS A 11 -1.76 -2.42 -19.66
CA LYS A 11 -1.26 -2.15 -18.30
C LYS A 11 -2.33 -2.08 -17.19
N LEU A 12 -2.39 -3.14 -16.39
CA LEU A 12 -2.93 -3.11 -15.03
C LEU A 12 -1.98 -2.29 -14.15
N VAL A 13 -2.00 -0.95 -14.20
CA VAL A 13 -1.05 -0.14 -13.40
C VAL A 13 -1.54 0.00 -11.97
N GLU A 14 -2.81 0.35 -11.80
CA GLU A 14 -3.37 0.71 -10.51
C GLU A 14 -4.87 0.39 -10.42
N TRP A 15 -5.30 -0.25 -9.34
CA TRP A 15 -6.70 -0.44 -9.00
C TRP A 15 -7.00 0.24 -7.66
N LYS A 16 -8.18 0.84 -7.55
CA LYS A 16 -8.71 1.39 -6.29
C LYS A 16 -9.94 0.59 -5.88
N ILE A 17 -9.93 0.06 -4.67
CA ILE A 17 -10.98 -0.81 -4.15
C ILE A 17 -11.52 -0.19 -2.86
N LYS A 18 -12.81 0.14 -2.84
CA LYS A 18 -13.48 0.58 -1.60
C LYS A 18 -13.77 -0.63 -0.73
N ILE A 19 -13.36 -0.57 0.53
CA ILE A 19 -13.63 -1.56 1.56
C ILE A 19 -14.46 -0.89 2.66
N THR A 20 -15.60 -1.48 2.99
CA THR A 20 -16.41 -1.06 4.13
C THR A 20 -16.00 -1.88 5.34
N GLY A 21 -15.82 -1.24 6.48
CA GLY A 21 -15.42 -1.91 7.70
C GLY A 21 -16.47 -2.95 8.14
N PRO A 22 -16.05 -4.13 8.63
CA PRO A 22 -16.98 -5.22 8.93
C PRO A 22 -18.01 -4.82 10.01
N PRO A 23 -19.24 -5.34 9.95
CA PRO A 23 -20.26 -5.07 10.96
C PRO A 23 -19.79 -5.57 12.33
N GLU A 24 -20.28 -4.93 13.40
CA GLU A 24 -19.95 -5.30 14.79
C GLU A 24 -18.45 -5.17 15.16
N THR A 25 -17.70 -4.35 14.41
CA THR A 25 -16.30 -4.04 14.70
C THR A 25 -16.12 -2.55 14.98
N LEU A 26 -14.93 -2.17 15.45
CA LEU A 26 -14.58 -0.76 15.65
C LEU A 26 -14.63 0.08 14.36
N TYR A 27 -14.61 -0.56 13.19
CA TYR A 27 -14.63 0.09 11.88
C TYR A 27 -15.99 0.00 11.20
N SER A 28 -17.03 -0.45 11.91
CA SER A 28 -18.37 -0.62 11.32
C SER A 28 -18.87 0.67 10.67
N ASN A 29 -19.39 0.55 9.44
CA ASN A 29 -19.87 1.66 8.60
C ASN A 29 -18.82 2.66 8.11
N GLU A 30 -17.53 2.47 8.44
CA GLU A 30 -16.45 3.28 7.88
C GLU A 30 -16.06 2.76 6.50
N ASN A 31 -15.80 3.68 5.57
CA ASN A 31 -15.33 3.33 4.23
C ASN A 31 -13.87 3.72 4.09
N PHE A 32 -13.07 2.79 3.59
CA PHE A 32 -11.67 3.02 3.28
C PHE A 32 -11.42 2.68 1.82
N LEU A 33 -10.36 3.26 1.27
CA LEU A 33 -9.95 3.01 -0.11
C LEU A 33 -8.60 2.33 -0.11
N LEU A 34 -8.52 1.14 -0.70
CA LEU A 34 -7.27 0.44 -0.94
C LEU A 34 -6.78 0.76 -2.35
N ARG A 35 -5.50 1.09 -2.48
CA ARG A 35 -4.81 1.26 -3.77
C ARG A 35 -3.88 0.07 -4.00
N PHE A 36 -4.16 -0.68 -5.05
CA PHE A 36 -3.34 -1.76 -5.56
C PHE A 36 -2.51 -1.25 -6.72
N ARG A 37 -1.20 -1.46 -6.70
CA ARG A 37 -0.30 -1.15 -7.81
C ARG A 37 0.44 -2.42 -8.23
N PHE A 38 0.29 -2.82 -9.48
CA PHE A 38 0.87 -4.07 -9.98
C PHE A 38 2.21 -3.78 -10.66
N SER A 39 3.26 -4.50 -10.24
CA SER A 39 4.53 -4.46 -10.95
C SER A 39 4.46 -5.28 -12.24
N PRO A 40 5.35 -5.05 -13.21
CA PRO A 40 5.47 -5.91 -14.39
C PRO A 40 5.77 -7.39 -14.07
N GLN A 41 6.22 -7.68 -12.84
CA GLN A 41 6.54 -9.02 -12.35
C GLN A 41 5.36 -9.71 -11.67
N TYR A 42 4.22 -9.04 -11.50
CA TYR A 42 3.01 -9.69 -11.02
C TYR A 42 2.57 -10.81 -11.98
N PRO A 43 2.17 -12.01 -11.48
CA PRO A 43 1.89 -12.37 -10.08
C PRO A 43 3.07 -12.97 -9.30
N ILE A 44 4.28 -13.03 -9.88
CA ILE A 44 5.47 -13.54 -9.17
C ILE A 44 5.81 -12.64 -7.99
N GLU A 45 5.78 -11.34 -8.23
CA GLU A 45 5.83 -10.34 -7.16
C GLU A 45 4.40 -9.97 -6.72
N ALA A 46 4.21 -9.79 -5.40
CA ALA A 46 2.95 -9.27 -4.86
C ALA A 46 2.58 -7.92 -5.52
N PRO A 47 1.30 -7.52 -5.53
CA PRO A 47 0.98 -6.12 -5.79
C PRO A 47 1.42 -5.28 -4.58
N GLU A 48 1.74 -4.01 -4.81
CA GLU A 48 1.79 -3.04 -3.72
C GLU A 48 0.37 -2.69 -3.31
N VAL A 49 0.10 -2.72 -2.00
CA VAL A 49 -1.22 -2.39 -1.46
C VAL A 49 -1.06 -1.44 -0.29
N VAL A 50 -1.74 -0.31 -0.38
CA VAL A 50 -1.79 0.72 0.67
C VAL A 50 -3.21 1.23 0.83
N PHE A 51 -3.56 1.73 2.00
CA PHE A 51 -4.72 2.60 2.14
C PHE A 51 -4.41 3.93 1.44
N PHE A 52 -5.32 4.37 0.58
CA PHE A 52 -5.22 5.66 -0.07
C PHE A 52 -5.54 6.75 0.96
N VAL A 53 -4.64 7.73 1.09
CA VAL A 53 -4.78 8.87 1.99
C VAL A 53 -4.75 10.13 1.16
N SER A 54 -5.79 10.97 1.27
CA SER A 54 -5.85 12.23 0.52
C SER A 54 -4.82 13.23 1.09
N PRO A 55 -4.06 13.94 0.22
CA PRO A 55 -2.97 14.83 0.63
C PRO A 55 -3.42 16.05 1.45
N SER A 56 -4.72 16.42 1.39
CA SER A 56 -5.30 17.51 2.17
C SER A 56 -5.37 17.25 3.69
N THR A 57 -4.98 16.06 4.15
CA THR A 57 -4.86 15.74 5.59
C THR A 57 -3.50 16.09 6.19
N ALA A 58 -2.45 16.27 5.38
CA ALA A 58 -1.09 16.49 5.85
C ALA A 58 -0.73 17.97 6.08
N THR A 59 -1.50 18.89 5.50
CA THR A 59 -1.28 20.35 5.61
C THR A 59 -2.63 20.97 5.87
N GLY A 60 -2.80 21.64 7.01
CA GLY A 60 -4.08 22.17 7.53
C GLY A 60 -4.76 23.28 6.72
N HIS A 61 -4.65 23.27 5.39
CA HIS A 61 -5.33 24.22 4.51
C HIS A 61 -6.43 23.48 3.74
N SER A 62 -7.64 23.59 4.28
CA SER A 62 -8.89 23.11 3.71
C SER A 62 -9.31 24.02 2.55
N GLU A 63 -8.77 23.82 1.36
CA GLU A 63 -9.38 24.35 0.15
C GLU A 63 -10.45 23.36 -0.33
N LYS A 64 -11.71 23.78 -0.17
CA LYS A 64 -12.92 23.05 -0.56
C LYS A 64 -12.93 22.85 -2.09
N GLY A 65 -12.38 21.74 -2.55
CA GLY A 65 -12.69 21.16 -3.85
C GLY A 65 -14.08 20.50 -3.86
N PRO A 66 -14.66 20.25 -5.05
CA PRO A 66 -16.00 19.69 -5.17
C PRO A 66 -15.99 18.21 -4.76
N GLU A 67 -16.66 17.88 -3.64
CA GLU A 67 -17.09 16.54 -3.20
C GLU A 67 -16.14 15.33 -3.42
N GLU A 68 -14.82 15.53 -3.44
CA GLU A 68 -13.90 14.41 -3.39
C GLU A 68 -13.95 13.78 -2.00
N GLU A 69 -14.49 12.56 -1.91
CA GLU A 69 -14.49 11.74 -0.69
C GLU A 69 -13.09 11.77 -0.06
N LYS A 70 -12.99 12.39 1.12
CA LYS A 70 -11.73 12.50 1.86
C LYS A 70 -11.36 11.12 2.41
N TRP A 71 -10.27 10.54 1.92
CA TRP A 71 -9.80 9.23 2.36
C TRP A 71 -8.75 9.34 3.46
N ALA A 72 -8.92 8.54 4.51
CA ALA A 72 -7.97 8.39 5.60
C ALA A 72 -7.71 6.90 5.86
N ALA A 73 -6.51 6.58 6.34
CA ALA A 73 -6.16 5.22 6.74
C ALA A 73 -6.83 4.88 8.09
N PRO A 74 -7.29 3.63 8.29
CA PRO A 74 -7.82 3.20 9.59
C PRO A 74 -6.74 3.29 10.66
N GLU A 75 -7.13 3.72 11.87
CA GLU A 75 -6.27 3.61 13.05
C GLU A 75 -6.20 2.15 13.48
N HIS A 76 -5.08 1.48 13.17
CA HIS A 76 -4.89 0.06 13.43
C HIS A 76 -3.41 -0.25 13.74
N PRO A 77 -3.08 -1.21 14.64
CA PRO A 77 -1.70 -1.57 15.01
C PRO A 77 -0.77 -2.01 13.86
N HIS A 78 -1.34 -2.26 12.68
CA HIS A 78 -0.65 -2.69 11.47
C HIS A 78 -0.83 -1.74 10.30
N ILE A 79 -1.41 -0.55 10.53
CA ILE A 79 -1.64 0.45 9.49
C ILE A 79 -1.02 1.77 9.93
N TYR A 80 -0.13 2.28 9.09
CA TYR A 80 0.52 3.57 9.27
C TYR A 80 -0.35 4.71 8.77
N SER A 81 -0.11 5.92 9.27
CA SER A 81 -0.90 7.10 8.90
C SER A 81 -0.73 7.55 7.45
N ASN A 82 0.34 7.12 6.79
CA ASN A 82 0.55 7.28 5.34
C ASN A 82 -0.17 6.20 4.50
N GLY A 83 -0.88 5.28 5.15
CA GLY A 83 -1.64 4.20 4.53
C GLY A 83 -0.83 2.92 4.28
N HIS A 84 0.44 2.85 4.68
CA HIS A 84 1.21 1.61 4.55
C HIS A 84 0.63 0.53 5.47
N ILE A 85 0.63 -0.72 4.99
CA ILE A 85 0.05 -1.87 5.67
C ILE A 85 1.17 -2.87 5.99
N CYS A 86 1.25 -3.28 7.25
CA CYS A 86 2.12 -4.37 7.69
C CYS A 86 1.33 -5.69 7.70
N ALA A 87 1.30 -6.39 6.57
CA ALA A 87 0.68 -7.71 6.46
C ALA A 87 1.62 -8.68 5.74
N SER A 88 1.80 -9.89 6.29
CA SER A 88 2.70 -10.90 5.74
C SER A 88 2.32 -11.34 4.32
N ILE A 89 1.02 -11.35 3.98
CA ILE A 89 0.52 -11.68 2.63
C ILE A 89 1.05 -10.74 1.54
N LEU A 90 1.47 -9.53 1.91
CA LEU A 90 2.02 -8.51 0.98
C LEU A 90 3.54 -8.60 0.84
N SER A 91 4.21 -9.44 1.64
CA SER A 91 5.66 -9.62 1.66
C SER A 91 6.03 -11.11 1.60
N THR A 92 6.47 -11.70 2.70
CA THR A 92 7.01 -13.07 2.75
C THR A 92 5.95 -14.16 2.58
N GLY A 93 4.69 -13.85 2.85
CA GLY A 93 3.55 -14.76 2.71
C GLY A 93 2.87 -14.70 1.34
N TRP A 94 3.38 -13.90 0.41
CA TRP A 94 2.84 -13.86 -0.94
C TRP A 94 3.16 -15.14 -1.72
N SER A 95 2.19 -15.62 -2.48
CA SER A 95 2.36 -16.68 -3.46
C SER A 95 1.62 -16.28 -4.75
N PRO A 96 2.13 -16.61 -5.94
CA PRO A 96 1.47 -16.30 -7.21
C PRO A 96 0.08 -16.93 -7.38
N VAL A 97 -0.28 -17.87 -6.51
CA VAL A 97 -1.63 -18.48 -6.44
C VAL A 97 -2.64 -17.53 -5.78
N LEU A 98 -2.18 -16.57 -4.99
CA LEU A 98 -3.02 -15.58 -4.34
C LEU A 98 -3.44 -14.49 -5.32
N ASN A 99 -4.57 -13.84 -5.03
CA ASN A 99 -5.15 -12.78 -5.86
C ASN A 99 -5.60 -11.60 -5.01
N CYS A 100 -6.08 -10.53 -5.66
CA CYS A 100 -6.56 -9.34 -4.98
C CYS A 100 -7.68 -9.62 -3.97
N ALA A 101 -8.56 -10.60 -4.25
CA ALA A 101 -9.64 -10.97 -3.32
C ALA A 101 -9.09 -11.59 -2.03
N ALA A 102 -8.06 -12.43 -2.11
CA ALA A 102 -7.39 -12.99 -0.93
C ALA A 102 -6.75 -11.89 -0.07
N ILE A 103 -6.16 -10.86 -0.70
CA ILE A 103 -5.63 -9.69 0.01
C ILE A 103 -6.75 -8.91 0.69
N CYS A 104 -7.83 -8.58 -0.03
CA CYS A 104 -8.97 -7.85 0.54
C CYS A 104 -9.60 -8.61 1.71
N LEU A 105 -9.73 -9.93 1.61
CA LEU A 105 -10.24 -10.77 2.70
C LEU A 105 -9.32 -10.72 3.92
N THR A 106 -8.00 -10.83 3.71
CA THR A 106 -7.01 -10.72 4.79
C THR A 106 -7.10 -9.37 5.50
N ILE A 107 -7.26 -8.27 4.76
CA ILE A 107 -7.41 -6.92 5.32
C ILE A 107 -8.74 -6.81 6.10
N GLN A 108 -9.85 -7.34 5.60
CA GLN A 108 -11.12 -7.37 6.33
C GLN A 108 -10.99 -8.15 7.64
N SER A 109 -10.39 -9.33 7.61
CA SER A 109 -10.16 -10.14 8.82
C SER A 109 -9.25 -9.43 9.83
N MET A 110 -8.19 -8.76 9.33
CA MET A 110 -7.30 -7.95 10.17
C MET A 110 -8.09 -6.85 10.89
N LEU A 111 -8.89 -6.05 10.16
CA LEU A 111 -9.74 -5.01 10.73
C LEU A 111 -10.77 -5.57 11.72
N ALA A 112 -11.38 -6.72 11.42
CA ALA A 112 -12.37 -7.34 12.30
C ALA A 112 -11.79 -7.81 13.64
N SER A 113 -10.54 -8.25 13.64
CA SER A 113 -9.88 -8.78 14.84
C SER A 113 -9.44 -7.69 15.84
N CYS A 114 -9.51 -6.42 15.44
CA CYS A 114 -9.01 -5.30 16.21
C CYS A 114 -9.91 -4.96 17.41
N LYS A 115 -9.32 -4.88 18.60
CA LYS A 115 -10.04 -4.57 19.86
C LYS A 115 -9.88 -3.11 20.31
N LYS A 116 -8.92 -2.37 19.75
CA LYS A 116 -8.64 -0.96 20.08
C LYS A 116 -8.10 -0.22 18.86
N LYS A 117 -8.61 0.98 18.59
CA LYS A 117 -8.06 1.86 17.56
C LYS A 117 -6.78 2.50 18.09
N GLU A 118 -5.65 2.00 17.63
CA GLU A 118 -4.33 2.52 17.96
C GLU A 118 -3.42 2.40 16.75
N ARG A 119 -2.41 3.27 16.65
CA ARG A 119 -1.41 3.23 15.58
C ARG A 119 -0.19 2.41 16.00
N PRO A 120 0.64 1.94 15.05
CA PRO A 120 1.93 1.33 15.37
C PRO A 120 2.78 2.29 16.22
N VAL A 121 3.51 1.76 17.19
CA VAL A 121 4.34 2.55 18.13
C VAL A 121 5.40 3.39 17.40
N ASP A 122 5.88 2.90 16.26
CA ASP A 122 6.89 3.56 15.42
C ASP A 122 6.29 4.43 14.30
N ASN A 123 4.98 4.69 14.30
CA ASN A 123 4.27 5.40 13.23
C ASN A 123 4.98 6.68 12.79
N ASP A 124 5.27 7.58 13.74
CA ASP A 124 5.83 8.90 13.43
C ASP A 124 7.28 8.81 12.95
N ARG A 125 8.02 7.81 13.42
CA ARG A 125 9.39 7.56 12.97
C ARG A 125 9.39 6.99 11.55
N TYR A 126 8.47 6.06 11.27
CA TYR A 126 8.34 5.41 9.98
C TYR A 126 7.87 6.40 8.92
N VAL A 127 6.74 7.10 9.17
CA VAL A 127 6.10 8.01 8.21
C VAL A 127 7.02 9.16 7.81
N ARG A 128 7.86 9.67 8.73
CA ARG A 128 8.85 10.72 8.41
C ARG A 128 9.87 10.30 7.36
N ASN A 129 10.20 9.01 7.29
CA ASN A 129 11.24 8.47 6.41
C ASN A 129 10.68 7.53 5.35
N ALA A 130 9.36 7.33 5.31
CA ALA A 130 8.74 6.33 4.47
C ALA A 130 8.78 6.77 2.99
N PRO A 131 9.23 5.90 2.08
CA PRO A 131 9.10 6.17 0.65
C PRO A 131 7.62 6.24 0.24
N ILE A 132 7.31 6.94 -0.85
CA ILE A 132 5.96 7.06 -1.43
C ILE A 132 5.35 5.68 -1.76
N SER A 133 6.20 4.69 -2.02
CA SER A 133 5.81 3.30 -2.22
C SER A 133 6.52 2.42 -1.17
N PRO A 134 5.79 1.59 -0.41
CA PRO A 134 6.35 0.70 0.61
C PRO A 134 7.29 -0.37 0.05
N LYS A 135 7.34 -0.56 -1.27
CA LYS A 135 8.18 -1.56 -1.95
C LYS A 135 9.53 -1.02 -2.44
N VAL A 136 9.81 0.28 -2.28
CA VAL A 136 11.01 0.94 -2.86
C VAL A 136 12.34 0.54 -2.19
N ASN A 137 12.37 -0.45 -1.29
CA ASN A 137 13.59 -0.94 -0.65
C ASN A 137 14.25 -2.18 -1.32
N GLN A 138 13.99 -2.46 -2.60
CA GLN A 138 14.73 -3.50 -3.34
C GLN A 138 15.46 -3.01 -4.60
N ALA A 139 15.56 -1.70 -4.82
CA ALA A 139 16.44 -1.13 -5.85
C ALA A 139 17.57 -0.35 -5.18
N PRO A 140 18.84 -0.49 -5.65
CA PRO A 140 19.92 0.35 -5.13
C PRO A 140 19.55 1.82 -5.34
N PHE A 141 19.68 2.61 -4.27
CA PHE A 141 19.44 4.05 -4.27
C PHE A 141 20.17 4.71 -5.44
N LEU A 142 19.42 5.11 -6.47
CA LEU A 142 19.88 6.05 -7.48
C LEU A 142 19.49 7.44 -6.97
N ASN A 143 20.40 8.08 -6.23
CA ASN A 143 20.24 9.49 -5.89
C ASN A 143 20.64 10.35 -7.10
N PHE A 144 19.74 11.24 -7.51
CA PHE A 144 20.01 12.23 -8.54
C PHE A 144 20.77 13.40 -7.90
N VAL A 145 22.10 13.34 -7.91
CA VAL A 145 22.95 14.46 -7.51
C VAL A 145 23.57 15.05 -8.77
N GLY A 146 23.13 16.25 -9.14
CA GLY A 146 23.75 17.04 -10.20
C GLY A 146 23.79 16.37 -11.58
N GLY A 147 22.64 16.31 -12.26
CA GLY A 147 22.61 16.10 -13.72
C GLY A 147 23.05 14.72 -14.25
N GLY A 148 23.20 13.69 -13.41
CA GLY A 148 23.49 12.33 -13.87
C GLY A 148 23.20 11.27 -12.82
N LEU A 149 22.71 10.09 -13.26
CA LEU A 149 22.53 8.92 -12.42
C LEU A 149 23.88 8.22 -12.17
N ARG A 150 24.29 8.06 -10.91
CA ARG A 150 25.39 7.16 -10.52
C ARG A 150 24.89 6.09 -9.57
N LEU A 151 25.23 4.83 -9.86
CA LEU A 151 25.01 3.68 -8.99
C LEU A 151 25.94 3.81 -7.77
N ILE A 152 25.40 3.75 -6.55
CA ILE A 152 26.20 3.66 -5.33
C ILE A 152 26.09 2.21 -4.83
N GLU A 153 27.16 1.43 -4.95
CA GLU A 153 27.21 0.08 -4.38
C GLU A 153 27.17 0.17 -2.85
N ASN A 154 26.15 -0.44 -2.24
CA ASN A 154 26.09 -0.65 -0.80
C ASN A 154 27.22 -1.61 -0.38
N LYS A 155 28.32 -1.07 0.14
CA LYS A 155 29.28 -1.85 0.92
C LYS A 155 28.54 -2.47 2.10
N LYS A 156 28.39 -3.79 2.07
CA LYS A 156 28.02 -4.64 3.20
C LYS A 156 28.77 -4.16 4.46
N LEU A 157 28.03 -3.75 5.48
CA LEU A 157 28.49 -3.85 6.86
C LEU A 157 28.54 -5.34 7.21
N SER A 158 29.66 -5.98 6.86
CA SER A 158 30.11 -7.20 7.53
C SER A 158 30.79 -6.72 8.81
N GLN A 159 30.14 -6.94 9.94
CA GLN A 159 30.77 -6.76 11.25
C GLN A 159 31.85 -7.84 11.41
N HIS A 160 33.07 -7.39 11.68
CA HIS A 160 34.08 -8.09 12.46
C HIS A 160 34.66 -7.08 13.44
#